data_AF-A0A6I3T1L4-F1
#
_entry.id   AF-A0A6I3T1L4-F1
#
_cell.length_a   1.000
_cell.length_b   1.000
_cell.length_c   1.000
_cell.angle_alpha   90.00
_cell.angle_beta   90.00
_cell.angle_gamma   90.00
#
_symmetry.space_group_name_H-M   'P 1'
#
loop_
_entity.id
_entity.type
_entity.pdbx_description
1 polymer ?
#
loop_
_entity_poly.entity_id
_entity_poly.type
_entity_poly.pdbx_seq_one_letter_code
_entity_poly.pdbx_strand_id
1 'polypeptide(L)'
;MKNLLSALVLIALAVSQGASNASGVSNVTAAAGASKDSSAPDVSKYAAQQGWTLVKSNTPKLPVSDITPVLYTAKGDAAPSCGLLAHTAAGTEFFELMSPEKGAGFPQCLLINDAAAFEVRSRQYLVVEYIARDTVEDFYRQYFYLYRDPAGRYIPDSELNDAVVWTEPVLASRDGIDVPRAQEGVRRARGTLLSKTVPGMRFLGREFMAGKNSSFAVFQDRANSKCVFLVDVGAKPATYGHELFAKGDKCESVLASGKMERAGTTYYLALFKGVVRNHLGIVSVGPNNVVAAETGLAIAVGKKSKLADLKSAKEALKLSL
;
A
#
# COMPACT_ATOMS: atom_id res chain seq x y z
N MET A 1 -47.58 21.55 63.04
CA MET A 1 -47.46 22.71 62.14
C MET A 1 -46.63 22.25 60.95
N LYS A 2 -47.27 21.83 59.84
CA LYS A 2 -47.49 22.62 58.61
C LYS A 2 -46.16 23.17 58.05
N ASN A 3 -45.71 22.97 56.81
CA ASN A 3 -46.27 22.39 55.59
C ASN A 3 -45.13 22.26 54.54
N LEU A 4 -45.28 21.25 53.65
CA LEU A 4 -45.05 21.22 52.19
C LEU A 4 -43.84 21.94 51.53
N LEU A 5 -43.05 21.17 50.75
CA LEU A 5 -42.99 21.13 49.26
C LEU A 5 -41.75 20.28 48.86
N SER A 6 -41.88 19.00 48.53
CA SER A 6 -42.21 18.43 47.20
C SER A 6 -41.32 18.90 46.04
N ALA A 7 -40.34 18.06 45.68
CA ALA A 7 -39.91 17.87 44.29
C ALA A 7 -39.36 16.45 44.11
N LEU A 8 -40.27 15.57 43.68
CA LEU A 8 -40.00 14.24 43.14
C LEU A 8 -39.37 14.43 41.75
N VAL A 9 -38.20 13.86 41.49
CA VAL A 9 -37.71 13.68 40.12
C VAL A 9 -37.52 12.18 39.90
N LEU A 10 -38.53 11.59 39.23
CA LEU A 10 -38.41 10.34 38.51
C LEU A 10 -37.46 10.58 37.32
N ILE A 11 -36.37 9.83 37.24
CA ILE A 11 -35.72 9.57 35.94
C ILE A 11 -35.77 8.07 35.71
N ALA A 12 -36.61 7.71 34.75
CA ALA A 12 -36.82 6.36 34.28
C ALA A 12 -35.54 5.79 33.65
N LEU A 13 -35.27 4.52 33.96
CA LEU A 13 -34.38 3.69 33.16
C LEU A 13 -34.94 3.57 31.73
N ALA A 14 -34.18 4.05 30.75
CA ALA A 14 -34.32 3.64 29.36
C ALA A 14 -33.05 2.88 28.96
N VAL A 15 -33.17 1.55 28.95
CA VAL A 15 -32.26 0.67 28.23
C VAL A 15 -32.55 0.87 26.74
N SER A 16 -31.63 1.50 26.01
CA SER A 16 -31.64 1.49 24.55
C SER A 16 -30.44 0.72 24.03
N GLN A 17 -30.70 -0.51 23.57
CA GLN A 17 -29.85 -1.20 22.62
C GLN A 17 -29.95 -0.45 21.29
N GLY A 18 -28.95 0.37 21.00
CA GLY A 18 -28.78 1.03 19.72
C GLY A 18 -27.61 0.43 18.97
N ALA A 19 -27.86 -0.63 18.19
CA ALA A 19 -26.96 -1.05 17.13
C ALA A 19 -26.89 0.09 16.10
N SER A 20 -25.83 0.90 16.17
CA SER A 20 -25.55 1.93 15.17
C SER A 20 -25.00 1.24 13.91
N ASN A 21 -25.93 0.86 13.03
CA ASN A 21 -25.67 0.63 11.61
C ASN A 21 -25.11 1.93 11.01
N ALA A 22 -23.80 1.98 10.81
CA ALA A 22 -23.17 2.98 9.95
C ALA A 22 -23.35 2.56 8.48
N SER A 23 -24.57 2.58 7.98
CA SER A 23 -24.87 2.55 6.54
C SER A 23 -24.87 3.97 6.00
N GLY A 24 -23.68 4.58 6.01
CA GLY A 24 -23.38 5.78 5.23
C GLY A 24 -22.80 5.34 3.90
N VAL A 25 -23.66 5.00 2.94
CA VAL A 25 -23.29 4.71 1.56
C VAL A 25 -22.82 6.03 0.94
N SER A 26 -21.53 6.33 1.07
CA SER A 26 -20.88 7.20 0.11
C SER A 26 -20.64 6.35 -1.13
N ASN A 27 -21.52 6.50 -2.13
CA ASN A 27 -21.24 6.06 -3.49
C ASN A 27 -20.01 6.83 -3.98
N VAL A 28 -18.82 6.33 -3.65
CA VAL A 28 -17.62 6.66 -4.38
C VAL A 28 -17.61 5.71 -5.57
N THR A 29 -18.35 6.07 -6.60
CA THR A 29 -17.88 5.79 -7.94
C THR A 29 -16.43 6.25 -7.96
N ALA A 30 -15.51 5.33 -8.25
CA ALA A 30 -14.16 5.67 -8.64
C ALA A 30 -14.30 6.59 -9.86
N ALA A 31 -14.42 7.88 -9.58
CA ALA A 31 -14.21 8.91 -10.56
C ALA A 31 -12.73 8.78 -10.89
N ALA A 32 -12.45 8.02 -11.94
CA ALA A 32 -11.52 8.51 -12.94
C ALA A 32 -12.00 9.92 -13.26
N GLY A 33 -11.52 10.89 -12.48
CA GLY A 33 -11.57 12.28 -12.84
C GLY A 33 -10.73 12.38 -14.09
N ALA A 34 -11.37 12.15 -15.23
CA ALA A 34 -10.84 12.45 -16.53
C ALA A 34 -10.62 13.96 -16.53
N SER A 35 -9.41 14.39 -16.18
CA SER A 35 -8.95 15.71 -16.56
C SER A 35 -8.99 15.72 -18.09
N LYS A 36 -9.95 16.48 -18.65
CA LYS A 36 -9.97 16.77 -20.08
C LYS A 36 -8.60 17.36 -20.45
N ASP A 37 -7.97 16.78 -21.45
CA ASP A 37 -6.76 17.26 -22.14
C ASP A 37 -5.48 17.37 -21.32
N SER A 38 -5.07 16.29 -20.64
CA SER A 38 -3.65 16.14 -20.32
C SER A 38 -2.95 15.26 -21.36
N SER A 39 -2.54 15.88 -22.47
CA SER A 39 -1.66 15.25 -23.44
C SER A 39 -0.29 14.93 -22.82
N ALA A 40 0.35 13.85 -23.27
CA ALA A 40 1.68 13.48 -22.80
C ALA A 40 2.69 14.64 -23.06
N PRO A 41 3.62 14.91 -22.12
CA PRO A 41 4.68 15.89 -22.32
C PRO A 41 5.46 15.67 -23.62
N ASP A 42 5.76 16.75 -24.34
CA ASP A 42 6.65 16.74 -25.51
C ASP A 42 8.11 16.62 -25.06
N VAL A 43 8.57 15.37 -24.93
CA VAL A 43 9.92 15.03 -24.46
C VAL A 43 11.00 15.60 -25.38
N SER A 44 10.79 15.54 -26.70
CA SER A 44 11.76 16.03 -27.69
C SER A 44 11.96 17.54 -27.58
N LYS A 45 10.87 18.29 -27.47
CA LYS A 45 10.93 19.74 -27.26
C LYS A 45 11.60 20.09 -25.93
N TYR A 46 11.24 19.41 -24.85
CA TYR A 46 11.84 19.65 -23.54
C TYR A 46 13.35 19.35 -23.55
N ALA A 47 13.76 18.20 -24.08
CA ALA A 47 15.16 17.82 -24.17
C ALA A 47 15.99 18.81 -25.01
N ALA A 48 15.44 19.28 -26.14
CA ALA A 48 16.10 20.30 -26.95
C ALA A 48 16.31 21.63 -26.18
N GLN A 49 15.33 22.04 -25.36
CA GLN A 49 15.44 23.23 -24.52
C GLN A 49 16.52 23.10 -23.44
N GLN A 50 16.69 21.89 -22.88
CA GLN A 50 17.72 21.60 -21.88
C GLN A 50 19.11 21.32 -22.47
N GLY A 51 19.22 21.20 -23.80
CA GLY A 51 20.46 20.77 -24.46
C GLY A 51 20.81 19.30 -24.16
N TRP A 52 19.79 18.46 -23.94
CA TRP A 52 19.93 17.04 -23.68
C TRP A 52 19.90 16.24 -24.99
N THR A 53 20.72 15.18 -25.04
CA THR A 53 20.63 14.17 -26.09
C THR A 53 19.76 13.03 -25.59
N LEU A 54 18.65 12.73 -26.26
CA LEU A 54 17.79 11.60 -25.90
C LEU A 54 18.50 10.27 -26.20
N VAL A 55 18.47 9.36 -25.23
CA VAL A 55 18.99 8.01 -25.38
C VAL A 55 17.86 7.14 -25.92
N LYS A 56 18.12 6.44 -27.03
CA LYS A 56 17.15 5.51 -27.60
C LYS A 56 16.97 4.31 -26.66
N SER A 57 15.81 4.21 -26.01
CA SER A 57 15.45 3.07 -25.18
C SER A 57 13.96 2.76 -25.28
N ASN A 58 13.58 1.54 -24.92
CA ASN A 58 12.19 1.12 -24.83
C ASN A 58 11.63 1.55 -23.48
N THR A 59 11.42 2.85 -23.27
CA THR A 59 10.79 3.33 -22.04
C THR A 59 9.35 2.82 -21.95
N PRO A 60 8.87 2.36 -20.78
CA PRO A 60 7.54 1.79 -20.64
C PRO A 60 6.47 2.86 -20.82
N LYS A 61 5.30 2.44 -21.28
CA LYS A 61 4.09 3.25 -21.17
C LYS A 61 3.64 3.25 -19.72
N LEU A 62 3.59 4.44 -19.10
CA LEU A 62 3.14 4.57 -17.72
C LEU A 62 1.62 4.34 -17.61
N PRO A 63 1.12 3.94 -16.43
CA PRO A 63 -0.32 3.80 -16.16
C PRO A 63 -1.06 5.15 -16.07
N VAL A 64 -0.35 6.27 -16.26
CA VAL A 64 -0.85 7.65 -16.29
C VAL A 64 -0.40 8.30 -17.60
N SER A 65 -1.25 9.15 -18.20
CA SER A 65 -0.98 9.72 -19.53
C SER A 65 -0.23 11.05 -19.51
N ASP A 66 -0.13 11.67 -18.34
CA ASP A 66 0.41 13.01 -18.12
C ASP A 66 1.82 13.00 -17.55
N ILE A 67 2.43 11.83 -17.40
CA ILE A 67 3.86 11.66 -17.14
C ILE A 67 4.47 10.85 -18.27
N THR A 68 5.64 11.27 -18.73
CA THR A 68 6.46 10.52 -19.68
C THR A 68 7.86 10.28 -19.09
N PRO A 69 8.35 9.02 -19.10
CA PRO A 69 9.74 8.72 -18.74
C PRO A 69 10.71 9.29 -19.78
N VAL A 70 11.86 9.75 -19.32
CA VAL A 70 12.92 10.26 -20.20
C VAL A 70 14.26 9.66 -19.82
N LEU A 71 14.98 9.15 -20.82
CA LEU A 71 16.37 8.72 -20.72
C LEU A 71 17.21 9.64 -21.60
N TYR A 72 18.23 10.26 -21.03
CA TYR A 72 18.96 11.33 -21.69
C TYR A 72 20.42 11.40 -21.26
N THR A 73 21.23 12.11 -22.02
CA THR A 73 22.59 12.51 -21.62
C THR A 73 22.64 14.03 -21.66
N ALA A 74 22.90 14.66 -20.51
CA ALA A 74 23.08 16.11 -20.46
C ALA A 74 24.42 16.51 -21.09
N LYS A 75 24.50 17.76 -21.53
CA LYS A 75 25.69 18.29 -22.21
C LYS A 75 26.90 18.25 -21.28
N GLY A 76 27.90 17.45 -21.66
CA GLY A 76 29.16 17.31 -20.94
C GLY A 76 29.20 16.11 -19.98
N ASP A 77 28.10 15.37 -19.85
CA ASP A 77 28.09 14.14 -19.06
C ASP A 77 28.60 12.96 -19.88
N ALA A 78 29.30 12.04 -19.21
CA ALA A 78 29.85 10.83 -19.82
C ALA A 78 28.91 9.62 -19.71
N ALA A 79 27.75 9.78 -19.06
CA ALA A 79 26.83 8.72 -18.72
C ALA A 79 25.36 9.12 -18.88
N PRO A 80 24.46 8.15 -19.13
CA PRO A 80 23.03 8.40 -19.23
C PRO A 80 22.41 8.68 -17.85
N SER A 81 21.47 9.61 -17.84
CA SER A 81 20.57 10.00 -16.75
C SER A 81 19.14 9.60 -17.08
N CYS A 82 18.28 9.48 -16.08
CA CYS A 82 16.85 9.32 -16.29
C CYS A 82 16.03 10.20 -15.37
N GLY A 83 14.81 10.49 -15.83
CA GLY A 83 13.84 11.25 -15.08
C GLY A 83 12.42 11.02 -15.58
N LEU A 84 11.52 11.82 -15.05
CA LEU A 84 10.12 11.86 -15.42
C LEU A 84 9.77 13.30 -15.80
N LEU A 85 9.06 13.48 -16.92
CA LEU A 85 8.43 14.74 -17.27
C LEU A 85 6.95 14.62 -16.96
N ALA A 86 6.42 15.54 -16.17
CA ALA A 86 4.99 15.64 -15.89
C ALA A 86 4.39 16.88 -16.54
N HIS A 87 3.20 16.73 -17.10
CA HIS A 87 2.40 17.87 -17.55
C HIS A 87 1.60 18.41 -16.38
N THR A 88 1.70 19.71 -16.13
CA THR A 88 0.94 20.42 -15.10
C THR A 88 0.24 21.63 -15.71
N ALA A 89 -0.73 22.20 -15.00
CA ALA A 89 -1.39 23.44 -15.42
C ALA A 89 -0.40 24.61 -15.60
N ALA A 90 0.75 24.58 -14.91
CA ALA A 90 1.79 25.60 -15.00
C ALA A 90 2.86 25.32 -16.08
N GLY A 91 2.79 24.17 -16.75
CA GLY A 91 3.77 23.72 -17.76
C GLY A 91 4.35 22.35 -17.44
N THR A 92 5.53 22.06 -18.01
CA THR A 92 6.22 20.78 -17.80
C THR A 92 7.11 20.84 -16.57
N GLU A 93 6.93 19.89 -15.66
CA GLU A 93 7.78 19.69 -14.48
C GLU A 93 8.70 18.48 -14.71
N PHE A 94 9.96 18.58 -14.29
CA PHE A 94 10.94 17.50 -14.40
C PHE A 94 11.29 16.95 -13.01
N PHE A 95 11.22 15.64 -12.87
CA PHE A 95 11.68 14.91 -11.70
C PHE A 95 12.92 14.09 -12.10
N GLU A 96 14.06 14.45 -11.52
CA GLU A 96 15.27 13.67 -11.68
C GLU A 96 15.18 12.39 -10.84
N LEU A 97 15.43 11.24 -11.47
CA LEU A 97 15.50 9.94 -10.80
C LEU A 97 16.96 9.58 -10.49
N MET A 98 17.84 9.82 -11.47
CA MET A 98 19.26 9.53 -11.37
C MET A 98 20.03 10.33 -12.42
N SER A 99 21.11 10.97 -11.98
CA SER A 99 22.09 11.66 -12.82
C SER A 99 23.51 11.31 -12.33
N PRO A 100 24.50 11.22 -13.23
CA PRO A 100 25.90 11.13 -12.82
C PRO A 100 26.36 12.48 -12.26
N GLU A 101 27.40 12.46 -11.43
CA GLU A 101 28.12 13.69 -11.15
C GLU A 101 28.78 14.24 -12.44
N LYS A 102 28.96 15.56 -12.50
CA LYS A 102 29.51 16.21 -13.70
C LYS A 102 30.89 15.63 -14.04
N GLY A 103 31.02 15.09 -15.26
CA GLY A 103 32.24 14.47 -15.75
C GLY A 103 32.50 13.05 -15.21
N ALA A 104 31.65 12.54 -14.32
CA ALA A 104 31.69 11.16 -13.88
C ALA A 104 31.01 10.24 -14.89
N GLY A 105 31.49 9.00 -14.95
CA GLY A 105 30.86 7.93 -15.70
C GLY A 105 29.80 7.18 -14.89
N PHE A 106 29.60 7.48 -13.61
CA PHE A 106 28.68 6.79 -12.70
C PHE A 106 28.15 7.78 -11.64
N PRO A 107 27.01 7.48 -10.98
CA PRO A 107 26.06 6.41 -11.33
C PRO A 107 25.38 6.67 -12.69
N GLN A 108 24.96 5.61 -13.36
CA GLN A 108 24.25 5.68 -14.65
C GLN A 108 22.82 5.20 -14.47
N CYS A 109 21.86 5.86 -15.11
CA CYS A 109 20.55 5.26 -15.32
C CYS A 109 20.56 4.48 -16.64
N LEU A 110 20.35 3.17 -16.57
CA LEU A 110 20.36 2.31 -17.75
C LEU A 110 19.01 2.31 -18.46
N LEU A 111 17.93 2.20 -17.68
CA LEU A 111 16.57 2.20 -18.19
C LEU A 111 15.57 2.48 -17.06
N ILE A 112 14.40 2.97 -17.47
CA ILE A 112 13.16 2.91 -16.69
C ILE A 112 12.44 1.66 -17.18
N ASN A 113 12.12 0.73 -16.28
CA ASN A 113 11.74 -0.64 -16.65
C ASN A 113 10.22 -0.83 -16.63
N ASP A 114 9.58 -0.36 -15.55
CA ASP A 114 8.18 -0.62 -15.25
C ASP A 114 7.61 0.52 -14.41
N ALA A 115 6.28 0.59 -14.35
CA ALA A 115 5.59 1.50 -13.45
C ALA A 115 4.23 0.96 -13.06
N ALA A 116 3.81 1.28 -11.84
CA ALA A 116 2.51 0.90 -11.34
C ALA A 116 1.84 2.06 -10.63
N ALA A 117 0.55 2.24 -10.90
CA ALA A 117 -0.31 3.10 -10.10
C ALA A 117 -0.89 2.28 -8.96
N PHE A 118 -0.98 2.89 -7.78
CA PHE A 118 -1.62 2.27 -6.63
C PHE A 118 -2.25 3.32 -5.73
N GLU A 119 -3.24 2.92 -4.97
CA GLU A 119 -3.83 3.75 -3.93
C GLU A 119 -3.48 3.20 -2.55
N VAL A 120 -3.26 4.09 -1.60
CA VAL A 120 -3.08 3.80 -0.18
C VAL A 120 -3.43 5.04 0.62
N ARG A 121 -4.19 4.89 1.71
CA ARG A 121 -4.60 6.01 2.59
C ARG A 121 -5.20 7.21 1.85
N SER A 122 -6.06 6.94 0.86
CA SER A 122 -6.76 7.92 0.02
C SER A 122 -5.84 8.81 -0.80
N ARG A 123 -4.63 8.34 -1.13
CA ARG A 123 -3.69 9.00 -2.04
C ARG A 123 -3.40 8.11 -3.23
N GLN A 124 -3.42 8.71 -4.41
CA GLN A 124 -3.03 8.06 -5.66
C GLN A 124 -1.53 8.20 -5.85
N TYR A 125 -0.83 7.08 -5.87
CA TYR A 125 0.60 6.99 -6.06
C TYR A 125 0.95 6.43 -7.43
N LEU A 126 2.11 6.84 -7.92
CA LEU A 126 2.84 6.22 -9.02
C LEU A 126 4.18 5.75 -8.46
N VAL A 127 4.49 4.47 -8.63
CA VAL A 127 5.86 3.97 -8.50
C VAL A 127 6.45 3.78 -9.88
N VAL A 128 7.68 4.26 -10.06
CA VAL A 128 8.48 4.06 -11.25
C VAL A 128 9.71 3.26 -10.88
N GLU A 129 9.91 2.14 -11.56
CA GLU A 129 11.07 1.31 -11.41
C GLU A 129 12.15 1.70 -12.43
N TYR A 130 13.38 1.84 -11.95
CA TYR A 130 14.53 2.11 -12.81
C TYR A 130 15.75 1.30 -12.39
N ILE A 131 16.64 1.08 -13.36
CA ILE A 131 17.90 0.38 -13.14
C ILE A 131 19.02 1.40 -13.12
N ALA A 132 19.65 1.51 -11.96
CA ALA A 132 20.87 2.27 -11.75
C ALA A 132 22.08 1.35 -11.84
N ARG A 133 23.21 1.92 -12.24
CA ARG A 133 24.51 1.26 -12.24
C ARG A 133 25.50 2.18 -11.56
N ASP A 134 26.05 1.78 -10.42
CA ASP A 134 26.93 2.62 -9.61
C ASP A 134 28.41 2.38 -9.92
N THR A 135 28.74 1.17 -10.39
CA THR A 135 30.09 0.81 -10.86
C THR A 135 30.00 -0.05 -12.11
N VAL A 136 31.14 -0.51 -12.63
CA VAL A 136 31.16 -1.44 -13.76
C VAL A 136 30.40 -2.74 -13.45
N GLU A 137 30.37 -3.18 -12.20
CA GLU A 137 29.81 -4.49 -11.83
C GLU A 137 28.51 -4.37 -11.01
N ASP A 138 28.22 -3.20 -10.46
CA ASP A 138 27.11 -2.98 -9.54
C ASP A 138 25.87 -2.44 -10.25
N PHE A 139 24.85 -3.29 -10.34
CA PHE A 139 23.53 -2.96 -10.90
C PHE A 139 22.49 -3.02 -9.81
N TYR A 140 21.63 -2.01 -9.79
CA TYR A 140 20.67 -1.81 -8.74
C TYR A 140 19.29 -1.51 -9.30
N ARG A 141 18.29 -2.23 -8.79
CA ARG A 141 16.89 -1.89 -9.02
C ARG A 141 16.45 -0.88 -7.97
N GLN A 142 15.94 0.24 -8.44
CA GLN A 142 15.48 1.34 -7.61
C GLN A 142 14.01 1.65 -7.92
N TYR A 143 13.35 2.29 -6.97
CA TYR A 143 11.96 2.71 -7.09
C TYR A 143 11.84 4.19 -6.72
N PHE A 144 11.17 4.95 -7.57
CA PHE A 144 10.84 6.34 -7.32
C PHE A 144 9.33 6.50 -7.16
N TYR A 145 8.92 7.22 -6.13
CA TYR A 145 7.53 7.35 -5.71
C TYR A 145 7.06 8.79 -5.82
N LEU A 146 5.95 8.97 -6.53
CA LEU A 146 5.20 10.22 -6.64
C LEU A 146 3.78 9.98 -6.14
N TYR A 147 3.13 10.99 -5.55
CA TYR A 147 1.68 11.01 -5.36
C TYR A 147 1.06 12.25 -5.99
N ARG A 148 -0.23 12.15 -6.35
CA ARG A 148 -1.01 13.32 -6.76
C ARG A 148 -1.57 14.03 -5.55
N ASP A 149 -1.34 15.34 -5.48
CA ASP A 149 -2.03 16.21 -4.53
C ASP A 149 -3.49 16.47 -4.98
N PRO A 150 -4.34 17.08 -4.13
CA PRO A 150 -5.72 17.41 -4.51
C PRO A 150 -5.85 18.38 -5.69
N ALA A 151 -4.79 19.11 -6.05
CA ALA A 151 -4.73 19.97 -7.23
C ALA A 151 -4.31 19.20 -8.49
N GLY A 152 -4.03 17.90 -8.38
CA GLY A 152 -3.63 17.04 -9.48
C GLY A 152 -2.14 17.10 -9.83
N ARG A 153 -1.33 17.83 -9.06
CA ARG A 153 0.13 17.92 -9.27
C ARG A 153 0.83 16.72 -8.63
N TYR A 154 1.89 16.26 -9.27
CA TYR A 154 2.75 15.20 -8.75
C TYR A 154 3.75 15.74 -7.73
N ILE A 155 3.86 15.05 -6.60
CA ILE A 155 4.79 15.38 -5.52
C ILE A 155 5.64 14.14 -5.21
N PRO A 156 6.97 14.25 -5.22
CA PRO A 156 7.85 13.21 -4.70
C PRO A 156 7.55 12.93 -3.23
N ASP A 157 7.33 11.66 -2.90
CA ASP A 157 7.10 11.27 -1.50
C ASP A 157 8.46 11.06 -0.82
N SER A 158 8.94 12.05 -0.08
CA SER A 158 10.24 11.97 0.61
C SER A 158 10.28 10.83 1.62
N GLU A 159 9.15 10.47 2.24
CA GLU A 159 9.11 9.33 3.15
C GLU A 159 9.42 8.04 2.41
N LEU A 160 8.90 7.85 1.20
CA LEU A 160 9.18 6.65 0.41
C LEU A 160 10.52 6.72 -0.31
N ASN A 161 10.89 7.87 -0.87
CA ASN A 161 12.12 8.03 -1.64
C ASN A 161 13.37 8.03 -0.74
N ASP A 162 13.27 8.53 0.49
CA ASP A 162 14.39 8.56 1.44
C ASP A 162 14.46 7.28 2.29
N ALA A 163 13.31 6.69 2.66
CA ALA A 163 13.28 5.52 3.55
C ALA A 163 13.45 4.18 2.81
N VAL A 164 13.25 4.14 1.48
CA VAL A 164 13.42 2.93 0.66
C VAL A 164 14.84 2.88 0.10
N VAL A 165 15.84 2.89 0.99
CA VAL A 165 17.22 2.47 0.65
C VAL A 165 17.26 0.94 0.63
N TRP A 166 16.44 0.34 -0.24
CA TRP A 166 16.45 -1.10 -0.49
C TRP A 166 16.86 -1.34 -1.92
N THR A 167 18.13 -1.06 -2.16
CA THR A 167 18.87 -1.42 -3.34
C THR A 167 18.87 -2.95 -3.48
N GLU A 168 18.06 -3.49 -4.39
CA GLU A 168 18.18 -4.91 -4.74
C GLU A 168 19.36 -5.06 -5.70
N PRO A 169 20.44 -5.78 -5.32
CA PRO A 169 21.48 -6.11 -6.28
C PRO A 169 20.84 -6.94 -7.38
N VAL A 170 20.94 -6.45 -8.61
CA VAL A 170 20.55 -7.21 -9.79
C VAL A 170 21.77 -8.02 -10.17
N LEU A 171 21.72 -9.34 -9.97
CA LEU A 171 22.77 -10.21 -10.49
C LEU A 171 22.92 -9.92 -11.98
N ALA A 172 24.15 -9.63 -12.43
CA ALA A 172 24.49 -9.26 -13.80
C ALA A 172 24.17 -10.35 -14.86
N SER A 173 23.46 -11.41 -14.50
CA SER A 173 22.79 -12.27 -15.47
C SER A 173 21.77 -11.44 -16.23
N ARG A 174 21.96 -11.32 -17.55
CA ARG A 174 21.10 -10.62 -18.53
C ARG A 174 19.60 -10.84 -18.34
N ASP A 175 19.19 -11.96 -17.75
CA ASP A 175 17.79 -12.32 -17.54
C ASP A 175 17.10 -11.55 -16.39
N GLY A 176 17.83 -10.80 -15.57
CA GLY A 176 17.29 -10.10 -14.39
C GLY A 176 16.98 -8.61 -14.59
N ILE A 177 17.61 -7.94 -15.55
CA ILE A 177 17.55 -6.48 -15.71
C ILE A 177 16.18 -6.05 -16.26
N ASP A 178 15.66 -6.76 -17.27
CA ASP A 178 14.44 -6.39 -17.99
C ASP A 178 13.14 -7.00 -17.40
N VAL A 179 13.18 -7.58 -16.20
CA VAL A 179 11.97 -8.18 -15.58
C VAL A 179 11.18 -7.09 -14.87
N PRO A 180 9.94 -6.77 -15.29
CA PRO A 180 9.10 -5.76 -14.64
C PRO A 180 8.76 -6.16 -13.20
N ARG A 181 8.99 -5.27 -12.23
CA ARG A 181 8.80 -5.49 -10.80
C ARG A 181 8.19 -4.28 -10.09
N ALA A 182 7.42 -3.43 -10.78
CA ALA A 182 6.80 -2.27 -10.12
C ALA A 182 5.84 -2.69 -8.98
N GLN A 183 5.23 -3.87 -9.08
CA GLN A 183 4.39 -4.45 -8.01
C GLN A 183 5.16 -4.71 -6.70
N GLU A 184 6.45 -5.02 -6.77
CA GLU A 184 7.29 -5.13 -5.58
C GLU A 184 7.52 -3.75 -4.94
N GLY A 185 7.73 -2.72 -5.77
CA GLY A 185 7.73 -1.32 -5.35
C GLY A 185 6.42 -0.90 -4.66
N VAL A 186 5.27 -1.30 -5.19
CA VAL A 186 3.94 -1.08 -4.56
C VAL A 186 3.85 -1.77 -3.20
N ARG A 187 4.25 -3.05 -3.12
CA ARG A 187 4.23 -3.83 -1.87
C ARG A 187 5.05 -3.14 -0.80
N ARG A 188 6.26 -2.67 -1.14
CA ARG A 188 7.16 -1.96 -0.24
C ARG A 188 6.56 -0.65 0.25
N ALA A 189 6.07 0.19 -0.67
CA ALA A 189 5.47 1.47 -0.32
C ALA A 189 4.28 1.31 0.63
N ARG A 190 3.37 0.37 0.33
CA ARG A 190 2.23 0.09 1.20
C ARG A 190 2.68 -0.41 2.58
N GLY A 191 3.68 -1.29 2.63
CA GLY A 191 4.25 -1.75 3.91
C GLY A 191 4.80 -0.60 4.75
N THR A 192 5.63 0.27 4.14
CA THR A 192 6.22 1.43 4.80
C THR A 192 5.15 2.38 5.33
N LEU A 193 4.23 2.82 4.47
CA LEU A 193 3.19 3.79 4.84
C LEU A 193 2.21 3.22 5.87
N LEU A 194 1.87 1.94 5.78
CA LEU A 194 0.94 1.33 6.72
C LEU A 194 1.59 1.04 8.07
N SER A 195 2.89 0.75 8.13
CA SER A 195 3.63 0.45 9.36
C SER A 195 3.51 1.53 10.45
N LYS A 196 3.18 2.77 10.06
CA LYS A 196 3.01 3.94 10.94
C LYS A 196 1.57 4.21 11.34
N THR A 197 0.61 3.41 10.85
CA THR A 197 -0.84 3.70 11.00
C THR A 197 -1.36 3.41 12.41
N VAL A 198 -0.71 2.52 13.15
CA VAL A 198 -1.12 2.13 14.52
C VAL A 198 0.00 2.51 15.50
N PRO A 199 -0.03 3.73 16.07
CA PRO A 199 1.01 4.21 16.97
C PRO A 199 1.18 3.31 18.20
N GLY A 200 2.42 3.14 18.65
CA GLY A 200 2.74 2.36 19.84
C GLY A 200 2.65 0.84 19.67
N MET A 201 2.28 0.33 18.48
CA MET A 201 2.26 -1.10 18.20
C MET A 201 3.37 -1.50 17.22
N ARG A 202 3.92 -2.70 17.40
CA ARG A 202 4.94 -3.25 16.50
C ARG A 202 4.29 -3.76 15.22
N PHE A 203 4.66 -3.18 14.08
CA PHE A 203 4.33 -3.71 12.77
C PHE A 203 5.04 -5.05 12.52
N LEU A 204 4.30 -6.07 12.10
CA LEU A 204 4.84 -7.40 11.76
C LEU A 204 5.04 -7.51 10.25
N GLY A 205 6.16 -7.00 9.74
CA GLY A 205 6.44 -6.97 8.29
C GLY A 205 6.42 -8.34 7.59
N ARG A 206 6.73 -9.43 8.29
CA ARG A 206 6.62 -10.81 7.77
C ARG A 206 5.16 -11.23 7.50
N GLU A 207 4.23 -10.66 8.26
CA GLU A 207 2.79 -10.96 8.16
C GLU A 207 2.06 -9.97 7.23
N PHE A 208 2.80 -9.04 6.63
CA PHE A 208 2.24 -8.07 5.69
C PHE A 208 1.99 -8.70 4.32
N MET A 209 0.82 -8.44 3.76
CA MET A 209 0.43 -8.92 2.43
C MET A 209 -0.12 -7.76 1.61
N ALA A 210 0.46 -7.54 0.43
CA ALA A 210 -0.14 -6.68 -0.59
C ALA A 210 -0.79 -7.54 -1.68
N GLY A 211 -2.06 -7.26 -1.96
CA GLY A 211 -2.76 -7.72 -3.15
C GLY A 211 -2.87 -6.58 -4.18
N LYS A 212 -3.56 -6.85 -5.29
CA LYS A 212 -3.79 -5.87 -6.35
C LYS A 212 -4.49 -4.61 -5.82
N ASN A 213 -5.64 -4.79 -5.17
CA ASN A 213 -6.52 -3.71 -4.74
C ASN A 213 -6.62 -3.55 -3.22
N SER A 214 -5.89 -4.36 -2.45
CA SER A 214 -6.00 -4.38 -1.00
C SER A 214 -4.68 -4.78 -0.35
N SER A 215 -4.50 -4.43 0.91
CA SER A 215 -3.36 -4.85 1.73
C SER A 215 -3.81 -5.20 3.13
N PHE A 216 -3.09 -6.14 3.74
CA PHE A 216 -3.33 -6.61 5.09
C PHE A 216 -2.05 -6.47 5.91
N ALA A 217 -2.18 -5.82 7.06
CA ALA A 217 -1.11 -5.58 7.99
C ALA A 217 -1.49 -6.10 9.38
N VAL A 218 -0.50 -6.61 10.10
CA VAL A 218 -0.68 -7.08 11.47
C VAL A 218 0.21 -6.28 12.40
N PHE A 219 -0.37 -5.82 13.49
CA PHE A 219 0.29 -5.08 14.55
C PHE A 219 0.18 -5.86 15.84
N GLN A 220 1.25 -5.83 16.63
CA GLN A 220 1.30 -6.51 17.91
C GLN A 220 1.82 -5.56 19.00
N ASP A 221 1.13 -5.56 20.12
CA ASP A 221 1.60 -5.02 21.40
C ASP A 221 1.74 -6.19 22.38
N ARG A 222 2.99 -6.63 22.59
CA ARG A 222 3.28 -7.74 23.49
C ARG A 222 3.06 -7.38 24.95
N ALA A 223 3.34 -6.13 25.33
CA ALA A 223 3.23 -5.68 26.71
C ALA A 223 1.77 -5.72 27.19
N ASN A 224 0.84 -5.31 26.33
CA ASN A 224 -0.58 -5.33 26.63
C ASN A 224 -1.32 -6.57 26.09
N SER A 225 -0.60 -7.49 25.45
CA SER A 225 -1.15 -8.69 24.81
C SER A 225 -2.31 -8.36 23.85
N LYS A 226 -2.08 -7.38 22.97
CA LYS A 226 -3.06 -6.94 21.97
C LYS A 226 -2.52 -7.16 20.55
N CYS A 227 -3.43 -7.48 19.65
CA CYS A 227 -3.16 -7.48 18.22
C CYS A 227 -4.20 -6.66 17.50
N VAL A 228 -3.77 -5.97 16.45
CA VAL A 228 -4.62 -5.21 15.53
C VAL A 228 -4.36 -5.71 14.12
N PHE A 229 -5.45 -5.97 13.40
CA PHE A 229 -5.45 -6.33 12.00
C PHE A 229 -5.94 -5.14 11.20
N LEU A 230 -5.12 -4.67 10.28
CA LEU A 230 -5.42 -3.50 9.46
C LEU A 230 -5.61 -3.96 8.02
N VAL A 231 -6.65 -3.45 7.38
CA VAL A 231 -6.93 -3.65 5.95
C VAL A 231 -7.02 -2.31 5.26
N ASP A 232 -6.19 -2.14 4.23
CA ASP A 232 -6.24 -1.00 3.32
C ASP A 232 -6.82 -1.46 1.98
N VAL A 233 -7.71 -0.67 1.40
CA VAL A 233 -8.34 -0.89 0.09
C VAL A 233 -8.23 0.36 -0.78
N GLY A 234 -7.16 1.14 -0.59
CA GLY A 234 -6.98 2.46 -1.20
C GLY A 234 -7.58 3.59 -0.37
N ALA A 235 -8.65 3.36 0.40
CA ALA A 235 -9.29 4.39 1.24
C ALA A 235 -8.62 4.54 2.62
N LYS A 236 -9.32 5.17 3.57
CA LYS A 236 -8.93 5.13 5.00
C LYS A 236 -8.85 3.66 5.46
N PRO A 237 -7.72 3.19 6.00
CA PRO A 237 -7.61 1.81 6.45
C PRO A 237 -8.62 1.44 7.52
N ALA A 238 -9.20 0.25 7.40
CA ALA A 238 -10.05 -0.35 8.42
C ALA A 238 -9.17 -1.11 9.44
N THR A 239 -9.44 -0.91 10.72
CA THR A 239 -8.68 -1.53 11.82
C THR A 239 -9.58 -2.38 12.69
N TYR A 240 -9.15 -3.62 12.96
CA TYR A 240 -9.89 -4.61 13.72
C TYR A 240 -9.03 -5.13 14.86
N GLY A 241 -9.45 -4.91 16.10
CA GLY A 241 -8.78 -5.50 17.26
C GLY A 241 -9.09 -6.98 17.41
N HIS A 242 -8.14 -7.73 17.98
CA HIS A 242 -8.29 -9.17 18.26
C HIS A 242 -9.56 -9.53 19.06
N GLU A 243 -10.07 -8.62 19.89
CA GLU A 243 -11.25 -8.80 20.73
C GLU A 243 -12.53 -9.06 19.93
N LEU A 244 -12.58 -8.66 18.66
CA LEU A 244 -13.68 -9.00 17.75
C LEU A 244 -13.72 -10.50 17.43
N PHE A 245 -12.58 -11.17 17.46
CA PHE A 245 -12.42 -12.58 17.09
C PHE A 245 -12.23 -13.49 18.31
N ALA A 246 -11.75 -12.92 19.42
CA ALA A 246 -11.43 -13.61 20.67
C ALA A 246 -12.00 -12.86 21.88
N LYS A 247 -13.34 -12.75 21.95
CA LYS A 247 -14.01 -12.00 23.00
C LYS A 247 -13.63 -12.51 24.39
N GLY A 248 -13.00 -11.65 25.19
CA GLY A 248 -12.57 -11.95 26.56
C GLY A 248 -11.24 -12.69 26.68
N ASP A 249 -10.54 -12.96 25.58
CA ASP A 249 -9.18 -13.48 25.58
C ASP A 249 -8.19 -12.40 25.10
N LYS A 250 -6.89 -12.65 25.26
CA LYS A 250 -5.80 -11.77 24.84
C LYS A 250 -5.19 -12.24 23.51
N CYS A 251 -4.31 -11.43 22.94
CA CYS A 251 -3.39 -11.83 21.87
C CYS A 251 -1.95 -11.83 22.37
N GLU A 252 -1.44 -12.99 22.78
CA GLU A 252 -0.05 -13.14 23.22
C GLU A 252 0.92 -13.03 22.05
N SER A 253 0.58 -13.67 20.91
CA SER A 253 1.41 -13.67 19.70
C SER A 253 0.64 -13.99 18.44
N VAL A 254 1.01 -13.33 17.35
CA VAL A 254 0.59 -13.73 16.00
C VAL A 254 1.45 -14.91 15.57
N LEU A 255 0.79 -16.02 15.23
CA LEU A 255 1.44 -17.27 14.85
C LEU A 255 1.70 -17.32 13.34
N ALA A 256 0.70 -16.94 12.55
CA ALA A 256 0.79 -16.89 11.10
C ALA A 256 -0.33 -16.03 10.51
N SER A 257 -0.10 -15.49 9.32
CA SER A 257 -1.12 -14.83 8.51
C SER A 257 -1.14 -15.38 7.09
N GLY A 258 -2.25 -15.21 6.40
CA GLY A 258 -2.33 -15.55 4.99
C GLY A 258 -3.59 -15.03 4.35
N LYS A 259 -3.66 -15.16 3.03
CA LYS A 259 -4.84 -14.83 2.24
C LYS A 259 -5.43 -16.04 1.54
N MET A 260 -6.70 -15.93 1.17
CA MET A 260 -7.43 -16.84 0.30
C MET A 260 -8.42 -16.03 -0.55
N GLU A 261 -8.50 -16.31 -1.84
CA GLU A 261 -9.43 -15.63 -2.75
C GLU A 261 -10.54 -16.62 -3.14
N ARG A 262 -11.80 -16.19 -3.09
CA ARG A 262 -12.96 -16.99 -3.52
C ARG A 262 -14.12 -16.09 -3.95
N ALA A 263 -14.70 -16.40 -5.11
CA ALA A 263 -15.87 -15.71 -5.65
C ALA A 263 -15.73 -14.17 -5.69
N GLY A 264 -14.54 -13.67 -6.03
CA GLY A 264 -14.28 -12.22 -6.09
C GLY A 264 -14.03 -11.56 -4.72
N THR A 265 -14.05 -12.32 -3.63
CA THR A 265 -13.74 -11.84 -2.27
C THR A 265 -12.34 -12.32 -1.86
N THR A 266 -11.54 -11.42 -1.30
CA THR A 266 -10.27 -11.75 -0.65
C THR A 266 -10.48 -11.89 0.85
N TYR A 267 -10.17 -13.05 1.41
CA TYR A 267 -10.18 -13.30 2.84
C TYR A 267 -8.76 -13.25 3.36
N TYR A 268 -8.51 -12.36 4.32
CA TYR A 268 -7.29 -12.32 5.10
C TYR A 268 -7.51 -13.04 6.42
N LEU A 269 -6.56 -13.89 6.77
CA LEU A 269 -6.58 -14.73 7.95
C LEU A 269 -5.38 -14.37 8.82
N ALA A 270 -5.60 -14.26 10.13
CA ALA A 270 -4.54 -14.16 11.12
C ALA A 270 -4.77 -15.19 12.22
N LEU A 271 -3.91 -16.19 12.30
CA LEU A 271 -3.86 -17.14 13.40
C LEU A 271 -3.04 -16.53 14.53
N PHE A 272 -3.61 -16.46 15.72
CA PHE A 272 -2.94 -15.90 16.89
C PHE A 272 -3.18 -16.73 18.14
N LYS A 273 -2.21 -16.67 19.05
CA LYS A 273 -2.21 -17.33 20.34
C LYS A 273 -2.93 -16.44 21.36
N GLY A 274 -3.99 -16.95 21.96
CA GLY A 274 -4.59 -16.40 23.18
C GLY A 274 -4.10 -17.14 24.42
N VAL A 275 -4.60 -16.73 25.59
CA VAL A 275 -4.27 -17.37 26.87
C VAL A 275 -4.97 -18.73 26.98
N VAL A 276 -6.22 -18.80 26.53
CA VAL A 276 -7.03 -20.02 26.66
C VAL A 276 -6.77 -20.97 25.49
N ARG A 277 -6.68 -20.44 24.27
CA ARG A 277 -6.49 -21.21 23.05
C ARG A 277 -6.00 -20.32 21.90
N ASN A 278 -5.68 -20.96 20.78
CA ASN A 278 -5.49 -20.26 19.52
C ASN A 278 -6.82 -19.74 18.98
N HIS A 279 -6.76 -18.59 18.31
CA HIS A 279 -7.90 -17.92 17.67
C HIS A 279 -7.55 -17.54 16.24
N LEU A 280 -8.59 -17.30 15.45
CA LEU A 280 -8.48 -16.91 14.06
C LEU A 280 -9.19 -15.59 13.85
N GLY A 281 -8.46 -14.58 13.38
CA GLY A 281 -9.05 -13.38 12.78
C GLY A 281 -9.32 -13.64 11.31
N ILE A 282 -10.53 -13.30 10.84
CA ILE A 282 -10.85 -13.31 9.41
C ILE A 282 -11.43 -11.94 9.04
N VAL A 283 -10.81 -11.29 8.07
CA VAL A 283 -11.30 -10.04 7.48
C VAL A 283 -11.48 -10.27 5.99
N SER A 284 -12.63 -9.92 5.44
CA SER A 284 -12.92 -10.02 4.03
C SER A 284 -12.82 -8.67 3.33
N VAL A 285 -12.42 -8.70 2.07
CA VAL A 285 -12.54 -7.59 1.11
C VAL A 285 -13.36 -8.12 -0.05
N GLY A 286 -14.63 -7.72 -0.09
CA GLY A 286 -15.57 -8.11 -1.12
C GLY A 286 -15.44 -7.27 -2.40
N PRO A 287 -16.33 -7.52 -3.38
CA PRO A 287 -16.50 -6.64 -4.54
C PRO A 287 -16.73 -5.19 -4.08
N ASN A 288 -16.25 -4.23 -4.87
CA ASN A 288 -16.33 -2.80 -4.57
C ASN A 288 -15.58 -2.38 -3.28
N ASN A 289 -14.52 -3.10 -2.91
CA ASN A 289 -13.65 -2.75 -1.79
C ASN A 289 -14.37 -2.69 -0.42
N VAL A 290 -15.49 -3.41 -0.27
CA VAL A 290 -16.20 -3.50 1.01
C VAL A 290 -15.40 -4.38 1.96
N VAL A 291 -15.01 -3.83 3.12
CA VAL A 291 -14.22 -4.54 4.14
C VAL A 291 -15.13 -4.95 5.30
N ALA A 292 -15.07 -6.22 5.71
CA ALA A 292 -15.85 -6.73 6.84
C ALA A 292 -15.04 -7.64 7.76
N ALA A 293 -15.30 -7.54 9.07
CA ALA A 293 -14.81 -8.49 10.05
C ALA A 293 -15.72 -9.72 10.10
N GLU A 294 -15.19 -10.87 9.70
CA GLU A 294 -15.95 -12.12 9.53
C GLU A 294 -15.97 -12.94 10.83
N THR A 295 -16.50 -12.37 11.91
CA THR A 295 -16.43 -12.95 13.26
C THR A 295 -17.17 -14.29 13.36
N GLY A 296 -18.36 -14.40 12.75
CA GLY A 296 -19.12 -15.65 12.69
C GLY A 296 -18.39 -16.75 11.92
N LEU A 297 -17.78 -16.40 10.79
CA LEU A 297 -17.00 -17.32 9.96
C LEU A 297 -15.73 -17.77 10.68
N ALA A 298 -15.02 -16.84 11.35
CA ALA A 298 -13.85 -17.13 12.17
C ALA A 298 -14.15 -18.18 13.25
N ILE A 299 -15.28 -18.04 13.96
CA ILE A 299 -15.75 -19.01 14.96
C ILE A 299 -16.06 -20.37 14.31
N ALA A 300 -16.77 -20.37 13.18
CA ALA A 300 -17.14 -21.60 12.47
C ALA A 300 -15.90 -22.37 11.98
N VAL A 301 -14.93 -21.68 11.39
CA VAL A 301 -13.65 -22.24 10.94
C VAL A 301 -12.81 -22.73 12.13
N GLY A 302 -12.81 -21.98 13.23
CA GLY A 302 -12.11 -22.35 14.46
C GLY A 302 -12.59 -23.68 15.04
N LYS A 303 -13.91 -23.92 15.04
CA LYS A 303 -14.51 -25.19 15.48
C LYS A 303 -14.11 -26.38 14.60
N LYS A 304 -14.06 -26.19 13.27
CA LYS A 304 -13.76 -27.25 12.30
C LYS A 304 -12.27 -27.62 12.24
N SER A 305 -11.37 -26.64 12.32
CA SER A 305 -9.94 -26.83 12.06
C SER A 305 -9.09 -27.11 13.29
N LYS A 306 -9.64 -26.94 14.50
CA LYS A 306 -8.89 -26.94 15.78
C LYS A 306 -7.74 -25.92 15.86
N LEU A 307 -7.55 -25.07 14.84
CA LEU A 307 -6.58 -23.97 14.77
C LEU A 307 -5.14 -24.36 15.14
N ALA A 308 -4.70 -25.55 14.69
CA ALA A 308 -3.32 -26.00 14.85
C ALA A 308 -2.35 -25.24 13.92
N ASP A 309 -2.77 -25.02 12.67
CA ASP A 309 -2.01 -24.29 11.67
C ASP A 309 -2.91 -23.54 10.67
N LEU A 310 -2.29 -22.66 9.89
CA LEU A 310 -2.98 -21.82 8.92
C LEU A 310 -3.50 -22.62 7.71
N LYS A 311 -2.87 -23.75 7.34
CA LYS A 311 -3.29 -24.58 6.21
C LYS A 311 -4.64 -25.22 6.53
N SER A 312 -4.79 -25.83 7.71
CA SER A 312 -6.07 -26.37 8.19
C SER A 312 -7.15 -25.31 8.31
N ALA A 313 -6.81 -24.09 8.75
CA ALA A 313 -7.75 -22.98 8.78
C ALA A 313 -8.26 -22.60 7.38
N LYS A 314 -7.37 -22.54 6.38
CA LYS A 314 -7.76 -22.27 4.98
C LYS A 314 -8.64 -23.36 4.39
N GLU A 315 -8.33 -24.64 4.62
CA GLU A 315 -9.18 -25.74 4.13
C GLU A 315 -10.57 -25.71 4.79
N ALA A 316 -10.65 -25.47 6.10
CA ALA A 316 -11.93 -25.33 6.78
C ALA A 316 -12.72 -24.09 6.32
N LEU A 317 -12.05 -22.99 5.97
CA LEU A 317 -12.66 -21.81 5.36
C LEU A 317 -13.24 -22.14 3.98
N LYS A 318 -12.54 -22.90 3.14
CA LYS A 318 -13.10 -23.40 1.87
C LYS A 318 -14.37 -24.22 2.07
N LEU A 319 -14.47 -25.01 3.13
CA LEU A 319 -15.68 -25.80 3.41
C LEU A 319 -16.80 -25.00 4.09
N SER A 320 -16.58 -23.71 4.37
CA SER A 320 -17.53 -22.85 5.09
C SER A 320 -18.03 -21.67 4.25
N LEU A 321 -17.43 -21.47 3.07
CA LEU A 321 -17.88 -20.59 2.01
C LEU A 321 -18.55 -21.41 0.92
#